data_AF-A0A8T2VKQ9-F1
#
_entry.id   AF-A0A8T2VKQ9-F1
#
_cell.length_a   1.000
_cell.length_b   1.000
_cell.length_c   1.000
_cell.angle_alpha   90.00
_cell.angle_beta   90.00
_cell.angle_gamma   90.00
#
_symmetry.space_group_name_H-M   'P 1'
#
loop_
_entity.id
_entity.type
_entity.pdbx_description
1 polymer ?
#
loop_
_entity_poly.entity_id
_entity_poly.type
_entity_poly.pdbx_seq_one_letter_code
_entity_poly.pdbx_strand_id
1 'polypeptide(L)' 'MNERARETLELAYRMSNLLKTGLDRSTLAVVMALTEQGVNPEALAAVVKELRREAAALRSVSFSSAP' A
#
# COMPACT_ATOMS: atom_id res chain seq x y z
N MET A 1 15.70 19.92 3.56
CA MET A 1 16.24 18.83 2.71
C MET A 1 15.18 17.75 2.65
N ASN A 2 14.68 17.44 1.44
CA ASN A 2 13.54 16.55 1.07
C ASN A 2 12.16 17.18 0.77
N GLU A 3 12.11 18.44 0.30
CA GLU A 3 10.89 18.99 -0.30
C GLU A 3 10.48 18.20 -1.56
N ARG A 4 11.47 17.90 -2.42
CA ARG A 4 11.23 17.13 -3.66
C ARG A 4 10.71 15.72 -3.42
N ALA A 5 11.18 15.04 -2.37
CA ALA A 5 10.69 13.69 -2.05
C ALA A 5 9.22 13.73 -1.61
N ARG A 6 8.83 14.77 -0.87
CA ARG A 6 7.46 14.98 -0.40
C ARG A 6 6.52 15.33 -1.56
N GLU A 7 6.95 16.20 -2.47
CA GLU A 7 6.21 16.52 -3.70
C GLU A 7 6.04 15.29 -4.61
N THR A 8 7.11 14.50 -4.77
CA THR A 8 7.07 13.27 -5.58
C THR A 8 6.08 12.26 -5.00
N LEU A 9 6.10 12.07 -3.68
CA LEU A 9 5.17 11.18 -2.99
C LEU A 9 3.73 11.68 -3.07
N GLU A 10 3.50 12.99 -2.99
CA GLU A 10 2.18 13.58 -3.15
C GLU A 10 1.63 13.39 -4.56
N LEU A 11 2.47 13.60 -5.58
CA LEU A 11 2.09 13.35 -6.97
C LEU A 11 1.77 11.88 -7.21
N ALA A 12 2.63 10.97 -6.73
CA ALA A 12 2.40 9.53 -6.81
C ALA A 12 1.09 9.13 -6.10
N TYR A 13 0.79 9.73 -4.95
CA TYR A 13 -0.45 9.48 -4.22
C TYR A 13 -1.69 9.94 -5.01
N ARG A 14 -1.61 11.10 -5.68
CA ARG A 14 -2.70 11.57 -6.55
C ARG A 14 -2.94 10.64 -7.73
N MET A 15 -1.88 10.14 -8.37
CA MET A 15 -1.98 9.15 -9.45
C MET A 15 -2.60 7.84 -8.95
N SER A 16 -2.15 7.37 -7.79
CA SER A 16 -2.66 6.18 -7.11
C SER A 16 -4.16 6.28 -6.80
N ASN A 17 -4.60 7.45 -6.33
CA ASN A 17 -6.02 7.71 -6.05
C ASN A 17 -6.87 7.77 -7.33
N LEU A 18 -6.33 8.37 -8.41
CA LEU A 18 -7.00 8.40 -9.71
C LEU A 18 -7.22 6.99 -10.28
N LEU A 19 -6.22 6.12 -10.12
CA LEU A 19 -6.28 4.70 -10.52
C LEU A 19 -7.05 3.82 -9.53
N LYS A 20 -7.56 4.39 -8.43
CA LYS A 20 -8.30 3.67 -7.38
C LYS A 20 -7.57 2.42 -6.86
N THR A 21 -6.25 2.51 -6.70
CA THR A 21 -5.44 1.40 -6.12
C THR A 21 -5.79 1.15 -4.64
N GLY A 22 -6.39 2.15 -3.98
CA GLY A 22 -6.74 2.13 -2.57
C GLY A 22 -5.52 2.11 -1.64
N LEU A 23 -4.36 2.61 -2.08
CA LEU A 23 -3.14 2.70 -1.25
C LEU A 23 -3.11 4.00 -0.45
N ASP A 24 -2.95 3.89 0.87
CA ASP A 24 -2.70 5.03 1.76
C ASP A 24 -1.29 5.61 1.56
N ARG A 25 -1.10 6.88 1.94
CA ARG A 25 0.19 7.59 1.81
C ARG A 25 1.36 6.86 2.45
N SER A 26 1.16 6.28 3.63
CA SER A 26 2.20 5.52 4.34
C SER A 26 2.58 4.25 3.59
N THR A 27 1.58 3.51 3.08
CA THR A 27 1.80 2.30 2.28
C THR A 27 2.52 2.62 0.98
N LEU A 28 2.13 3.71 0.32
CA LEU A 28 2.79 4.18 -0.90
C LEU A 28 4.26 4.55 -0.65
N ALA A 29 4.56 5.21 0.47
CA ALA A 29 5.93 5.54 0.86
C ALA A 29 6.80 4.27 1.00
N VAL A 30 6.27 3.24 1.67
CA VAL A 30 6.96 1.97 1.86
C VAL A 30 7.16 1.25 0.52
N VAL A 31 6.14 1.21 -0.32
CA VAL A 31 6.22 0.59 -1.65
C VAL A 31 7.27 1.29 -2.52
N MET A 32 7.32 2.62 -2.49
CA MET A 32 8.35 3.39 -3.20
C MET A 32 9.74 3.08 -2.67
N ALA A 33 9.95 3.06 -1.35
CA ALA A 33 11.25 2.75 -0.75
C ALA A 33 11.73 1.33 -1.09
N LEU A 34 10.84 0.35 -1.10
CA LEU A 34 11.16 -1.02 -1.50
C LEU A 34 11.49 -1.10 -3.00
N THR A 35 10.77 -0.35 -3.84
CA THR A 35 11.03 -0.29 -5.28
C THR A 35 12.39 0.39 -5.55
N GLU A 36 12.75 1.43 -4.80
CA GLU A 36 14.07 2.08 -4.86
C GLU A 36 15.22 1.14 -4.46
N GLN A 37 14.94 0.11 -3.64
CA GLN A 37 15.90 -0.96 -3.28
C GLN A 37 16.02 -2.05 -4.36
N GLY A 38 15.31 -1.92 -5.49
CA GLY A 38 15.35 -2.89 -6.60
C GLY A 38 14.36 -4.05 -6.45
N VAL A 39 13.40 -3.95 -5.52
CA VAL A 39 12.32 -4.93 -5.42
C VAL A 39 11.39 -4.80 -6.64
N ASN A 40 11.01 -5.93 -7.23
CA ASN A 40 10.08 -5.95 -8.34
C ASN A 40 8.69 -5.42 -7.92
N PRO A 41 8.14 -4.39 -8.60
CA PRO A 41 6.88 -3.76 -8.21
C PRO A 41 5.66 -4.66 -8.44
N GLU A 42 5.67 -5.54 -9.44
CA GLU A 42 4.59 -6.49 -9.69
C GLU A 42 4.48 -7.53 -8.57
N ALA A 43 5.61 -8.09 -8.12
CA ALA A 43 5.68 -9.01 -7.00
C ALA A 43 5.23 -8.34 -5.69
N LEU A 44 5.68 -7.10 -5.46
CA LEU A 44 5.27 -6.31 -4.30
C LEU A 44 3.76 -6.03 -4.31
N ALA A 45 3.18 -5.74 -5.46
CA ALA A 45 1.73 -5.56 -5.60
C ALA A 45 0.96 -6.85 -5.27
N ALA A 46 1.46 -8.01 -5.67
CA ALA A 46 0.86 -9.31 -5.33
C ALA A 46 0.86 -9.54 -3.80
N VAL A 47 2.01 -9.31 -3.16
CA VAL A 47 2.15 -9.44 -1.70
C VAL A 47 1.23 -8.49 -0.95
N VAL A 48 1.18 -7.21 -1.35
CA VAL A 48 0.28 -6.21 -0.72
C VAL A 48 -1.20 -6.60 -0.86
N LYS A 49 -1.60 -7.15 -2.02
CA LYS A 49 -2.97 -7.63 -2.23
C LYS A 49 -3.29 -8.83 -1.33
N GLU A 50 -2.39 -9.79 -1.20
CA GLU A 50 -2.61 -10.96 -0.35
C GLU A 50 -2.68 -10.57 1.13
N LEU A 51 -1.76 -9.72 1.61
CA LEU A 51 -1.79 -9.22 2.99
C LEU A 51 -3.11 -8.48 3.31
N ARG A 52 -3.63 -7.69 2.37
CA ARG A 52 -4.92 -7.00 2.53
C ARG A 52 -6.08 -7.99 2.63
N ARG A 53 -6.05 -9.04 1.81
CA ARG A 53 -7.05 -10.11 1.81
C ARG A 53 -7.03 -10.89 3.12
N GLU A 54 -5.85 -11.31 3.59
CA GLU A 54 -5.69 -12.00 4.87
C GLU A 54 -6.11 -11.13 6.05
N ALA A 55 -5.72 -9.85 6.07
CA ALA A 55 -6.14 -8.92 7.12
C ALA A 55 -7.67 -8.71 7.15
N ALA A 56 -8.34 -8.72 5.99
CA ALA A 56 -9.79 -8.68 5.91
C ALA A 56 -10.43 -9.99 6.40
N ALA A 57 -9.87 -11.14 6.04
CA ALA A 57 -10.32 -12.44 6.50
C ALA A 57 -10.20 -12.56 8.02
N LEU A 58 -9.04 -12.21 8.61
CA LEU A 58 -8.83 -12.21 10.05
C LEU A 58 -9.85 -11.34 10.79
N ARG A 59 -10.12 -10.13 10.29
CA ARG A 59 -11.12 -9.23 10.87
C ARG A 59 -12.55 -9.79 10.79
N SER A 60 -12.87 -10.54 9.74
CA SER A 60 -14.17 -11.23 9.62
C SER A 60 -14.30 -12.40 10.59
N VAL A 61 -13.22 -13.16 10.81
CA VAL A 61 -13.18 -14.27 11.77
C VAL A 61 -13.35 -13.77 13.21
N SER A 62 -12.71 -12.65 13.57
CA SER A 62 -12.83 -12.06 14.90
C SER A 62 -14.25 -11.60 15.25
N PHE A 63 -15.06 -11.21 14.26
CA PHE A 63 -16.41 -10.70 14.48
C PHE A 63 -17.50 -11.78 14.54
N SER A 64 -17.21 -13.00 14.07
CA SER A 64 -18.15 -14.13 14.12
C SER A 64 -18.15 -14.87 15.47
N SER A 65 -17.36 -14.42 16.44
CA SER A 65 -17.13 -15.10 17.73
C SER A 65 -17.74 -14.40 18.94
N ALA A 66 -18.62 -13.41 18.78
CA ALA A 66 -19.36 -12.84 19.91
C ALA A 66 -20.72 -13.57 20.09
N PRO A 67 -21.06 -14.04 21.32
CA PRO A 67 -22.31 -14.76 21.62
C PRO A 67 -23.57 -13.87 21.57
#